data_AF-A0A2A4N7K2-F1
#
_entry.id   AF-A0A2A4N7K2-F1
#
_cell.length_a   1.000
_cell.length_b   1.000
_cell.length_c   1.000
_cell.angle_alpha   90.00
_cell.angle_beta   90.00
_cell.angle_gamma   90.00
#
_symmetry.space_group_name_H-M   'P 1'
#
loop_
_entity.id
_entity.type
_entity.pdbx_description
1 polymer ?
#
loop_
_entity_poly.entity_id
_entity_poly.type
_entity_poly.pdbx_seq_one_letter_code
_entity_poly.pdbx_strand_id
1 'polypeptide(L)' 'MELEELLSKKRVGDIGAVALIIGETRTYTAVLLRRKNAKKHLKAISALTHLIKTRERIIKKIVQ' A
#
# COMPACT_ATOMS: atom_id res chain seq x y z
N MET A 1 -2.61 -12.50 1.51
CA MET A 1 -1.81 -11.56 2.32
C MET A 1 -2.79 -10.92 3.26
N GLU A 2 -2.62 -11.20 4.54
CA GLU A 2 -3.44 -10.62 5.59
C GLU A 2 -3.12 -9.12 5.76
N LEU A 3 -4.06 -8.34 6.31
CA LEU A 3 -3.90 -6.90 6.48
C LEU A 3 -2.65 -6.57 7.33
N GLU A 4 -2.38 -7.36 8.35
CA GLU A 4 -1.22 -7.17 9.24
C GLU A 4 0.10 -7.43 8.50
N GLU A 5 0.16 -8.46 7.67
CA GLU A 5 1.32 -8.78 6.81
C GLU A 5 1.56 -7.68 5.77
N LEU A 6 0.49 -7.13 5.19
CA LEU A 6 0.57 -6.03 4.25
C LEU A 6 1.16 -4.77 4.90
N LEU A 7 0.70 -4.45 6.11
CA LEU A 7 1.14 -3.27 6.84
C LEU A 7 2.59 -3.40 7.36
N SER A 8 3.05 -4.63 7.68
CA SER A 8 4.44 -4.87 8.08
C SER A 8 5.42 -4.78 6.91
N LYS A 9 5.02 -5.18 5.70
CA LYS A 9 5.82 -5.06 4.46
C LYS A 9 5.84 -3.64 3.87
N LYS A 10 5.04 -2.72 4.40
CA LYS A 10 4.97 -1.34 3.93
C LYS A 10 6.26 -0.57 4.21
N ARG A 11 6.81 0.09 3.18
CA ARG A 11 7.96 1.00 3.30
C ARG A 11 7.50 2.46 3.40
N VAL A 12 8.38 3.34 3.86
CA VAL A 12 8.09 4.78 4.07
C VAL A 12 7.56 5.46 2.80
N GLY A 13 8.09 5.10 1.63
CA GLY A 13 7.67 5.65 0.33
C GLY A 13 6.32 5.13 -0.19
N ASP A 14 5.85 3.97 0.27
CA ASP A 14 4.65 3.33 -0.28
C ASP A 14 3.39 4.16 0.01
N ILE A 15 3.32 4.85 1.15
CA ILE A 15 2.17 5.70 1.49
C ILE A 15 2.02 6.83 0.47
N GLY A 16 3.13 7.44 0.05
CA GLY A 16 3.10 8.50 -0.96
C GLY A 16 2.62 7.98 -2.32
N ALA A 17 3.14 6.83 -2.74
CA ALA A 17 2.70 6.19 -3.98
C ALA A 17 1.21 5.80 -3.95
N VAL A 18 0.73 5.23 -2.83
CA VAL A 18 -0.70 4.94 -2.64
C VAL A 18 -1.53 6.21 -2.71
N ALA A 19 -1.08 7.29 -2.06
CA ALA A 19 -1.76 8.58 -2.05
C ALA A 19 -1.96 9.15 -3.47
N LEU A 20 -0.93 9.06 -4.31
CA LEU A 20 -1.00 9.44 -5.73
C LEU A 20 -2.01 8.56 -6.50
N ILE A 21 -2.00 7.25 -6.27
CA ILE A 21 -2.91 6.31 -6.96
C ILE A 21 -4.38 6.56 -6.60
N ILE A 22 -4.68 6.86 -5.34
CA ILE A 22 -6.07 7.02 -4.87
C ILE A 22 -6.57 8.48 -4.91
N GLY A 23 -5.72 9.41 -5.35
CA GLY A 23 -6.00 10.84 -5.44
C GLY A 23 -6.25 11.47 -4.07
N GLU A 24 -5.39 11.17 -3.08
CA GLU A 24 -5.50 11.68 -1.71
C GLU A 24 -4.19 12.25 -1.20
N THR A 25 -4.23 12.93 -0.06
CA THR A 25 -3.03 13.40 0.62
C THR A 25 -2.34 12.26 1.37
N ARG A 26 -1.00 12.30 1.47
CA ARG A 26 -0.20 11.31 2.20
C ARG A 26 -0.72 11.08 3.62
N THR A 27 -1.04 12.15 4.34
CA THR A 27 -1.55 12.09 5.71
C THR A 27 -2.88 11.38 5.77
N TYR A 28 -3.82 11.73 4.89
CA TYR A 28 -5.14 11.09 4.87
C TYR A 28 -5.06 9.63 4.41
N THR A 29 -4.19 9.30 3.45
CA THR A 29 -3.91 7.92 3.04
C THR A 29 -3.41 7.06 4.20
N ALA A 30 -2.53 7.59 5.07
CA ALA A 30 -2.06 6.88 6.24
C ALA A 30 -3.21 6.54 7.21
N VAL A 31 -4.18 7.44 7.35
CA VAL A 31 -5.41 7.21 8.13
C VAL A 31 -6.31 6.18 7.45
N LEU A 32 -6.51 6.28 6.13
CA LEU A 32 -7.32 5.35 5.35
C LEU A 32 -6.83 3.92 5.45
N LEU A 33 -5.50 3.69 5.45
CA LEU A 33 -4.91 2.35 5.59
C LEU A 33 -5.21 1.70 6.95
N ARG A 34 -5.51 2.50 8.00
CA ARG A 34 -5.80 2.02 9.36
C ARG A 34 -7.30 1.94 9.67
N ARG A 35 -8.13 2.74 9.00
CA ARG A 35 -9.58 2.81 9.24
C ARG A 35 -10.35 1.88 8.31
N LYS A 36 -10.68 0.67 8.79
CA LYS A 36 -11.42 -0.36 8.03
C LYS A 36 -12.74 0.14 7.42
N ASN A 37 -13.44 1.03 8.11
CA ASN A 37 -14.76 1.54 7.70
C ASN A 37 -14.69 2.79 6.80
N ALA A 38 -13.50 3.27 6.41
CA ALA A 38 -13.40 4.44 5.55
C ALA A 38 -13.77 4.11 4.11
N LYS A 39 -14.49 5.01 3.41
CA LYS A 39 -14.96 4.82 2.02
C LYS A 39 -13.85 4.41 1.05
N LYS A 40 -12.62 4.91 1.24
CA LYS A 40 -11.45 4.62 0.40
C LYS A 40 -10.48 3.59 1.01
N HIS A 41 -10.84 2.93 2.11
CA HIS A 41 -9.99 1.94 2.78
C HIS A 41 -9.57 0.81 1.82
N LEU A 42 -10.56 0.12 1.23
CA LEU A 42 -10.30 -0.99 0.30
C LEU A 42 -9.47 -0.57 -0.91
N LYS A 43 -9.68 0.64 -1.43
CA LYS A 43 -8.87 1.19 -2.53
C LYS A 43 -7.42 1.41 -2.10
N ALA A 44 -7.19 1.98 -0.92
CA ALA A 44 -5.86 2.19 -0.38
C ALA A 44 -5.13 0.86 -0.11
N ILE A 45 -5.82 -0.14 0.44
CA ILE A 45 -5.29 -1.49 0.68
C ILE A 45 -4.95 -2.21 -0.63
N SER A 46 -5.83 -2.14 -1.63
CA SER A 46 -5.59 -2.73 -2.94
C SER A 46 -4.36 -2.11 -3.63
N ALA A 47 -4.27 -0.77 -3.63
CA ALA A 47 -3.11 -0.05 -4.16
C ALA A 47 -1.81 -0.43 -3.45
N LEU A 48 -1.83 -0.48 -2.11
CA LEU A 48 -0.67 -0.88 -1.32
C LEU A 48 -0.24 -2.32 -1.63
N THR A 49 -1.20 -3.23 -1.78
CA THR A 49 -0.96 -4.63 -2.13
C THR A 49 -0.31 -4.75 -3.50
N HIS A 50 -0.79 -3.99 -4.48
CA HIS A 50 -0.23 -3.98 -5.83
C HIS A 50 1.23 -3.49 -5.84
N LEU A 51 1.52 -2.41 -5.11
CA LEU A 51 2.89 -1.88 -4.99
C LEU A 51 3.85 -2.88 -4.37
N ILE A 52 3.46 -3.51 -3.26
CA ILE A 52 4.30 -4.50 -2.56
C ILE A 52 4.56 -5.71 -3.46
N LYS A 53 3.51 -6.28 -4.07
CA LYS A 53 3.66 -7.41 -5.00
C LYS A 53 4.55 -7.08 -6.20
N THR A 54 4.41 -5.89 -6.75
CA THR A 54 5.23 -5.43 -7.89
C THR A 54 6.70 -5.35 -7.48
N ARG A 55 6.99 -4.76 -6.32
CA ARG A 55 8.34 -4.68 -5.78
C ARG A 55 8.95 -6.05 -5.49
N GLU A 56 8.21 -6.96 -4.86
CA GLU A 56 8.65 -8.33 -4.59
C GLU A 56 8.98 -9.09 -5.88
N ARG A 57 8.16 -8.92 -6.93
CA ARG A 57 8.43 -9.50 -8.26
C ARG A 57 9.72 -8.95 -8.88
N ILE A 58 9.94 -7.64 -8.79
CA ILE A 58 11.16 -7.01 -9.33
C ILE A 58 12.39 -7.54 -8.60
N ILE A 59 12.36 -7.60 -7.27
CA ILE A 59 13.46 -8.13 -6.46
C ILE A 59 13.74 -9.59 -6.83
N LYS A 60 12.70 -10.43 -6.95
CA LYS A 60 12.86 -11.84 -7.35
C LYS A 60 13.52 -11.98 -8.72
N LYS A 61 13.17 -11.13 -9.69
CA LYS A 61 13.77 -11.12 -11.03
C LYS A 61 15.22 -10.68 -11.07
N ILE A 62 15.66 -9.84 -10.12
CA ILE A 62 17.04 -9.36 -10.05
C ILE A 62 17.95 -10.39 -9.36
N VAL A 63 17.41 -11.19 -8.45
CA VAL A 63 18.15 -12.16 -7.64
C VAL A 63 18.26 -13.55 -8.32
N GLN A 64 17.47 -13.82 -9.36
CA GLN A 64 17.55 -15.03 -10.19
C GLN A 64 18.49 -14.83 -11.38
#